data_AF-A0A660XVW3-F1
#
_entry.id   AF-A0A660XVW3-F1
#
_cell.length_a   1.000
_cell.length_b   1.000
_cell.length_c   1.000
_cell.angle_alpha   90.00
_cell.angle_beta   90.00
_cell.angle_gamma   90.00
#
_symmetry.space_group_name_H-M   'P 1'
#
loop_
_entity.id
_entity.type
_entity.pdbx_description
1 polymer ?
#
loop_
_entity_poly.entity_id
_entity_poly.type
_entity_poly.pdbx_seq_one_letter_code
_entity_poly.pdbx_strand_id
1 'polypeptide(L)'
;MAAMAEAAGIPLVRGSAHEMGVKTAAMLHVVASTPAFTYANDSTYYAQENDVLTEPLRVVDGALEVPMRPGLGVEVDRKKVREYEVR
;
A
#
# COMPACT_ATOMS: atom_id res chain seq x y z
N MET A 1 -14.22 -9.77 3.30
CA MET A 1 -14.25 -9.19 4.67
C MET A 1 -14.71 -7.74 4.65
N ALA A 2 -14.11 -6.86 3.85
CA ALA A 2 -14.52 -5.45 3.73
C ALA A 2 -16.03 -5.23 3.56
N ALA A 3 -16.64 -5.85 2.54
CA ALA A 3 -18.07 -5.74 2.28
C ALA A 3 -18.96 -6.26 3.44
N MET A 4 -18.50 -7.26 4.19
CA MET A 4 -19.25 -7.77 5.34
C MET A 4 -19.16 -6.82 6.54
N ALA A 5 -17.98 -6.25 6.80
CA ALA A 5 -17.80 -5.25 7.83
C ALA A 5 -18.62 -4.00 7.53
N GLU A 6 -18.63 -3.55 6.27
CA GLU A 6 -19.48 -2.47 5.79
C GLU A 6 -20.97 -2.76 6.04
N ALA A 7 -21.46 -3.93 5.61
CA ALA A 7 -22.85 -4.34 5.83
C ALA A 7 -23.23 -4.45 7.32
N ALA A 8 -22.26 -4.75 8.18
CA ALA A 8 -22.44 -4.81 9.63
C ALA A 8 -22.23 -3.47 10.35
N GLY A 9 -21.88 -2.39 9.63
CA GLY A 9 -21.55 -1.09 10.23
C GLY A 9 -20.28 -1.10 11.09
N ILE A 10 -19.37 -2.04 10.82
CA ILE A 10 -18.10 -2.20 11.55
C ILE A 10 -17.00 -1.44 10.80
N PRO A 11 -16.37 -0.43 11.40
CA PRO A 11 -15.29 0.32 10.77
C PRO A 11 -14.01 -0.53 10.66
N LEU A 12 -13.20 -0.22 9.66
CA LEU A 12 -11.94 -0.90 9.36
C LEU A 12 -10.75 0.04 9.45
N VAL A 13 -9.61 -0.54 9.78
CA VAL A 13 -8.27 0.05 9.68
C VAL A 13 -7.39 -0.94 8.94
N ARG A 14 -6.60 -0.44 7.99
CA ARG A 14 -5.55 -1.21 7.33
C ARG A 14 -4.29 -1.13 8.20
N GLY A 15 -3.89 -2.29 8.70
CA GLY A 15 -2.61 -2.56 9.38
C GLY A 15 -1.41 -2.59 8.43
N SER A 16 -0.26 -2.09 8.85
CA SER A 16 1.04 -2.26 8.19
C SER A 16 1.81 -3.45 8.76
N ALA A 17 2.49 -4.20 7.88
CA ALA A 17 3.37 -5.29 8.29
C ALA A 17 4.76 -5.19 7.64
N HIS A 18 5.26 -3.96 7.45
CA HIS A 18 6.55 -3.66 6.78
C HIS A 18 6.63 -4.23 5.37
N GLU A 19 5.52 -4.17 4.65
CA GLU A 19 5.51 -4.60 3.27
C GLU A 19 6.20 -3.62 2.32
N MET A 20 6.76 -4.16 1.23
CA MET A 20 7.34 -3.36 0.15
C MET A 20 6.27 -2.68 -0.71
N GLY A 21 6.71 -1.77 -1.59
CA GLY A 21 5.83 -0.88 -2.33
C GLY A 21 4.77 -1.57 -3.18
N VAL A 22 5.01 -2.80 -3.67
CA VAL A 22 4.02 -3.55 -4.45
C VAL A 22 2.76 -3.84 -3.65
N LYS A 23 2.89 -4.37 -2.42
CA LYS A 23 1.73 -4.64 -1.56
C LYS A 23 1.14 -3.34 -1.02
N THR A 24 1.97 -2.35 -0.70
CA THR A 24 1.49 -1.03 -0.27
C THR A 24 0.59 -0.41 -1.34
N ALA A 25 1.01 -0.40 -2.61
CA ALA A 25 0.21 0.10 -3.72
C ALA A 25 -1.13 -0.64 -3.87
N ALA A 26 -1.12 -1.98 -3.76
CA ALA A 26 -2.35 -2.78 -3.78
C ALA A 26 -3.30 -2.41 -2.62
N MET A 27 -2.77 -2.22 -1.41
CA MET A 27 -3.57 -1.83 -0.26
C MET A 27 -4.10 -0.39 -0.38
N LEU A 28 -3.36 0.53 -1.01
CA LEU A 28 -3.85 1.89 -1.26
C LEU A 28 -5.09 1.88 -2.16
N HIS A 29 -5.09 1.06 -3.21
CA HIS A 29 -6.29 0.87 -4.05
C HIS A 29 -7.45 0.29 -3.25
N VAL A 30 -7.21 -0.75 -2.43
CA VAL A 30 -8.25 -1.36 -1.59
C VAL A 30 -8.84 -0.36 -0.59
N VAL A 31 -8.00 0.39 0.10
CA VAL A 31 -8.42 1.39 1.09
C VAL A 31 -9.21 2.50 0.41
N ALA A 32 -8.70 3.05 -0.69
CA ALA A 32 -9.34 4.14 -1.42
C ALA A 32 -10.68 3.74 -2.05
N SER A 33 -10.86 2.47 -2.41
CA SER A 33 -12.09 1.97 -3.02
C SER A 33 -13.12 1.42 -2.03
N THR A 34 -12.82 1.41 -0.72
CA THR A 34 -13.65 0.71 0.29
C THR A 34 -14.12 1.69 1.37
N PRO A 35 -15.42 2.04 1.41
CA PRO A 35 -15.97 3.02 2.35
C PRO A 35 -15.80 2.65 3.84
N ALA A 36 -15.66 1.37 4.15
CA ALA A 36 -15.53 0.89 5.54
C ALA A 36 -14.20 1.31 6.22
N PHE A 37 -13.18 1.76 5.48
CA PHE A 37 -11.94 2.30 6.07
C PHE A 37 -12.12 3.76 6.51
N THR A 38 -12.75 3.96 7.66
CA THR A 38 -13.15 5.28 8.16
C THR A 38 -12.17 5.92 9.14
N TYR A 39 -11.14 5.18 9.56
CA TYR A 39 -10.11 5.66 10.48
C TYR A 39 -8.76 5.82 9.77
N ALA A 40 -7.82 6.48 10.46
CA ALA A 40 -6.44 6.60 9.99
C ALA A 40 -5.82 5.21 9.81
N ASN A 41 -5.37 4.93 8.60
CA ASN A 41 -4.69 3.68 8.25
C ASN A 41 -3.20 3.84 8.54
N ASP A 42 -2.59 2.84 9.16
CA ASP A 42 -1.15 2.87 9.43
C ASP A 42 -0.35 2.36 8.23
N SER A 43 0.85 2.92 8.08
CA SER A 43 1.84 2.50 7.11
C SER A 43 3.21 2.68 7.73
N THR A 44 4.09 1.70 7.56
CA THR A 44 5.52 1.81 7.91
C THR A 44 6.40 1.96 6.67
N TYR A 45 5.79 2.20 5.49
CA TYR A 45 6.48 2.30 4.21
C TYR A 45 7.61 3.34 4.20
N TYR A 46 7.37 4.51 4.80
CA TYR A 46 8.35 5.60 4.87
C TYR A 46 9.58 5.28 5.73
N ALA A 47 9.53 4.23 6.55
CA ALA A 47 10.64 3.80 7.38
C ALA A 47 11.54 2.75 6.69
N GLN A 48 11.16 2.28 5.49
CA GLN A 48 12.00 1.36 4.72
C GLN A 48 13.12 2.13 4.02
N GLU A 49 14.35 1.67 4.20
CA GLU A 49 15.52 2.27 3.53
C GLU A 49 15.50 2.03 2.01
N ASN A 50 15.00 0.87 1.59
CA ASN A 50 14.99 0.46 0.19
C ASN A 50 13.66 -0.19 -0.20
N ASP A 51 13.36 -0.13 -1.50
CA ASP A 51 12.19 -0.74 -2.12
C ASP A 51 12.56 -1.33 -3.49
N VAL A 52 11.79 -2.32 -3.93
CA VAL A 52 11.90 -2.96 -5.25
C VAL A 52 11.15 -2.19 -6.34
N LEU A 53 10.49 -1.08 -6.01
CA LEU A 53 9.91 -0.18 -7.02
C LEU A 53 10.98 0.67 -7.71
N THR A 54 10.69 1.08 -8.94
CA THR A 54 11.52 2.06 -9.68
C THR A 54 11.41 3.46 -9.07
N GLU A 55 10.20 3.84 -8.65
CA GLU A 55 9.89 5.09 -7.94
C GLU A 55 9.15 4.76 -6.65
N PRO A 56 9.51 5.38 -5.51
CA PRO A 56 8.81 5.16 -4.25
C PRO A 56 7.41 5.77 -4.26
N LEU A 57 6.51 5.23 -3.44
CA LEU A 57 5.19 5.83 -3.23
C LEU A 57 5.34 7.18 -2.53
N ARG A 58 4.54 8.17 -2.97
CA ARG A 58 4.62 9.54 -2.44
C ARG A 58 3.84 9.65 -1.14
N VAL A 59 4.50 10.19 -0.12
CA VAL A 59 3.87 10.64 1.12
C VAL A 59 3.66 12.15 1.04
N VAL A 60 2.42 12.60 1.14
CA VAL A 60 2.02 14.00 1.07
C VAL A 60 1.06 14.28 2.23
N ASP A 61 1.37 15.29 3.04
CA ASP A 61 0.54 15.73 4.18
C ASP A 61 0.13 14.60 5.15
N GLY A 62 1.05 13.65 5.39
CA GLY A 62 0.82 12.51 6.30
C GLY A 62 0.00 11.37 5.69
N ALA A 63 -0.31 11.42 4.39
CA ALA A 63 -1.00 10.37 3.66
C ALA A 63 -0.15 9.82 2.51
N LEU A 64 -0.39 8.57 2.13
CA LEU A 64 0.16 7.98 0.92
C LEU A 64 -0.77 8.25 -0.28
N GLU A 65 -0.23 8.79 -1.36
CA GLU A 65 -1.00 9.00 -2.59
C GLU A 65 -1.30 7.68 -3.30
N VAL A 66 -2.53 7.53 -3.80
CA VAL A 66 -2.95 6.38 -4.60
C VAL A 66 -2.36 6.50 -6.01
N PRO A 67 -1.59 5.51 -6.50
CA PRO A 67 -1.06 5.54 -7.87
C PRO A 67 -2.17 5.51 -8.93
N MET A 68 -2.10 6.42 -9.90
CA MET A 68 -3.16 6.63 -10.91
C MET A 68 -2.89 5.96 -12.28
N ARG A 69 -1.70 5.40 -12.51
CA ARG A 69 -1.40 4.64 -13.74
C ARG A 69 -2.16 3.29 -13.75
N PRO A 70 -2.39 2.67 -14.93
CA PRO A 70 -3.09 1.39 -15.01
C PRO A 70 -2.50 0.27 -14.13
N GLY A 71 -3.36 -0.66 -13.70
CA GLY A 71 -2.98 -1.74 -12.79
C GLY A 71 -2.75 -1.22 -11.37
N LEU A 72 -1.66 -1.63 -10.73
CA LEU A 72 -1.27 -1.09 -9.41
C LEU A 72 -0.66 0.32 -9.50
N GLY A 73 -0.42 0.83 -10.71
CA GLY A 73 0.15 2.15 -10.98
C GLY A 73 1.64 2.32 -10.63
N VAL A 74 2.31 1.25 -10.23
CA VAL A 74 3.73 1.19 -9.90
C VAL A 74 4.50 0.30 -10.87
N GLU A 75 5.82 0.48 -10.93
CA GLU A 75 6.72 -0.31 -11.76
C GLU A 75 7.82 -0.93 -10.89
N VAL A 76 8.15 -2.19 -11.17
CA VAL A 76 9.09 -2.99 -10.35
C VAL A 76 10.47 -2.98 -11.01
N ASP A 77 11.49 -2.60 -10.24
CA ASP A 77 12.88 -2.74 -10.62
C ASP A 77 13.34 -4.19 -10.46
N ARG A 78 13.36 -4.92 -11.58
CA ARG A 78 13.81 -6.32 -11.62
C ARG A 78 15.27 -6.51 -11.25
N LYS A 79 16.12 -5.49 -11.34
CA LYS A 79 17.51 -5.57 -10.88
C LYS A 79 17.56 -5.63 -9.35
N LYS A 80 16.85 -4.73 -8.66
CA LYS A 80 16.72 -4.72 -7.20
C LYS A 80 16.10 -6.00 -6.65
N VAL A 81 15.09 -6.54 -7.35
CA VAL A 81 14.50 -7.84 -6.96
C VAL A 81 15.55 -8.94 -6.94
N ARG A 82 16.44 -9.01 -7.94
CA ARG A 82 17.52 -10.00 -7.99
C ARG A 82 18.62 -9.72 -6.95
N GLU A 83 18.86 -8.46 -6.64
CA GLU A 83 19.83 -8.04 -5.62
C GLU A 83 19.41 -8.50 -4.21
N TYR A 84 18.12 -8.37 -3.87
CA TYR A 84 17.57 -8.77 -2.58
C TYR A 84 17.07 -10.23 -2.53
N GLU A 85 17.26 -11.01 -3.58
CA GLU A 85 16.88 -12.42 -3.62
C GLU A 85 17.76 -13.22 -2.65
N VAL A 86 17.17 -13.71 -1.55
CA VAL A 86 17.80 -14.66 -0.64
C VAL A 86 17.36 -16.06 -1.04
N ARG A 87 18.33 -16.96 -1.24
CA ARG A 87 18.09 -18.36 -1.62
C ARG A 87 18.23 -19.30 -0.43
#